data_AF-A0A1Y3BLC8-F1
#
_entry.id   AF-A0A1Y3BLC8-F1
#
_cell.length_a   1.000
_cell.length_b   1.000
_cell.length_c   1.000
_cell.angle_alpha   90.00
_cell.angle_beta   90.00
_cell.angle_gamma   90.00
#
_symmetry.space_group_name_H-M   'P 1'
#
loop_
_entity.id
_entity.type
_entity.pdbx_description
1 polymer ?
#
loop_
_entity_poly.entity_id
_entity_poly.type
_entity_poly.pdbx_seq_one_letter_code
_entity_poly.pdbx_strand_id
1 'polypeptide(L)'
;DHLVLGLEQVAEGAITVELATTEVQEFDEYFANLTIEHNRRNPWFKEYWRDTYGCRFGDDPFENLTVPLCSQQFPTVTMGYKQESKVQFVVDAVYSFAHALHNAWLDLCESYEGYCTKLKELDGETFYKHYLLNVSFIDLAGTEIRFDKNGDGLGRYNIYNFQLNTSQQQYRSTNQYNYKKVGQWSDAGLELYLDELVFSIQSDDDNFQDIQVDSIDGYTRIVRVPESICSKPCKVGQIKIVQQGDRCCWICAACKPYEFVYNESTCEDCGEGRWPYPNKQSCYDLELRYMKWASMFAIVPIIIALIGLILTFFVIMIFVKYSDTPIVKASGRELSFILLGGIIFCYINTFILIAKPTLITCAI
;
A
#
# COMPACT_ATOMS: atom_id res chain seq x y z
N ASP A 1 -23.26 -21.92 11.22
CA ASP A 1 -21.86 -21.58 10.90
C ASP A 1 -20.96 -21.66 12.12
N HIS A 2 -20.20 -22.76 12.20
CA HIS A 2 -19.27 -23.05 13.30
C HIS A 2 -17.80 -22.92 12.88
N LEU A 3 -17.50 -22.16 11.80
CA LEU A 3 -16.16 -22.11 11.20
C LEU A 3 -15.07 -21.63 12.17
N VAL A 4 -15.44 -20.74 13.09
CA VAL A 4 -14.54 -20.15 14.10
C VAL A 4 -14.93 -20.52 15.53
N LEU A 5 -15.76 -21.55 15.71
CA LEU A 5 -16.21 -21.97 17.04
C LEU A 5 -15.01 -22.39 17.91
N GLY A 6 -14.78 -21.69 19.01
CA GLY A 6 -13.63 -21.90 19.91
C GLY A 6 -12.32 -21.22 19.48
N LEU A 7 -12.32 -20.51 18.35
CA LEU A 7 -11.17 -19.75 17.82
C LEU A 7 -11.54 -18.28 17.55
N GLU A 8 -12.62 -17.79 18.15
CA GLU A 8 -13.19 -16.48 17.85
C GLU A 8 -12.20 -15.35 18.17
N GLN A 9 -11.44 -15.47 19.27
CA GLN A 9 -10.42 -14.49 19.62
C GLN A 9 -9.28 -14.42 18.59
N VAL A 10 -8.95 -15.53 17.94
CA VAL A 10 -7.89 -15.58 16.89
C VAL A 10 -8.41 -15.01 15.57
N ALA A 11 -9.70 -15.18 15.30
CA ALA A 11 -10.35 -14.66 14.10
C ALA A 11 -10.71 -13.17 14.20
N GLU A 12 -10.60 -12.57 15.40
CA GLU A 12 -10.92 -11.16 15.61
C GLU A 12 -10.07 -10.25 14.71
N GLY A 13 -10.76 -9.38 13.98
CA GLY A 13 -10.19 -8.48 12.99
C GLY A 13 -10.10 -9.04 11.57
N ALA A 14 -10.50 -10.30 11.35
CA ALA A 14 -10.55 -10.86 10.00
C ALA A 14 -11.55 -10.09 9.13
N ILE A 15 -11.12 -9.77 7.91
CA ILE A 15 -11.99 -9.22 6.86
C ILE A 15 -12.43 -10.35 5.95
N THR A 16 -13.73 -10.50 5.76
CA THR A 16 -14.32 -11.48 4.86
C THR A 16 -15.18 -10.79 3.81
N VAL A 17 -15.28 -11.43 2.66
CA VAL A 17 -16.10 -10.97 1.53
C VAL A 17 -17.18 -12.00 1.32
N GLU A 18 -18.42 -11.53 1.25
CA GLU A 18 -19.58 -12.35 0.90
C GLU A 18 -20.31 -11.68 -0.26
N LEU A 19 -20.95 -12.48 -1.12
CA LEU A 19 -21.85 -11.95 -2.13
C LEU A 19 -22.92 -11.08 -1.46
N ALA A 20 -23.20 -9.91 -2.04
CA ALA A 20 -24.21 -9.02 -1.51
C ALA A 20 -25.60 -9.61 -1.77
N THR A 21 -26.25 -10.05 -0.71
CA THR A 21 -27.59 -10.62 -0.76
C THR A 21 -28.54 -9.92 0.20
N THR A 22 -29.82 -10.03 -0.10
CA THR A 22 -30.93 -9.55 0.69
C THR A 22 -31.84 -10.75 0.97
N GLU A 23 -32.35 -10.84 2.20
CA GLU A 23 -33.29 -11.91 2.55
C GLU A 23 -34.59 -11.74 1.77
N VAL A 24 -35.06 -12.83 1.15
CA VAL A 24 -36.30 -12.83 0.38
C VAL A 24 -37.47 -13.10 1.33
N GLN A 25 -38.23 -12.06 1.66
CA GLN A 25 -39.30 -12.15 2.66
C GLN A 25 -40.38 -13.17 2.28
N GLU A 26 -40.76 -13.23 1.00
CA GLU A 26 -41.77 -14.18 0.50
C GLU A 26 -41.32 -15.63 0.66
N PHE A 27 -40.01 -15.90 0.59
CA PHE A 27 -39.48 -17.23 0.85
C PHE A 27 -39.60 -17.59 2.33
N ASP A 28 -39.36 -16.65 3.24
CA ASP A 28 -39.50 -16.90 4.68
C ASP A 28 -40.96 -17.17 5.05
N GLU A 29 -41.90 -16.40 4.50
CA GLU A 29 -43.33 -16.62 4.68
C GLU A 29 -43.78 -17.97 4.10
N TYR A 30 -43.27 -18.34 2.93
CA TYR A 30 -43.52 -19.64 2.32
C TYR A 30 -42.97 -20.79 3.18
N PHE A 31 -41.71 -20.69 3.60
CA PHE A 31 -41.00 -21.75 4.31
C PHE A 31 -41.58 -21.95 5.72
N ALA A 32 -41.91 -20.86 6.41
CA ALA A 32 -42.54 -20.90 7.73
C ALA A 32 -43.93 -21.56 7.73
N ASN A 33 -44.65 -21.54 6.61
CA ASN A 33 -45.94 -22.18 6.47
C ASN A 33 -45.85 -23.67 6.09
N LEU A 34 -44.65 -24.23 5.86
CA LEU A 34 -44.51 -25.64 5.55
C LEU A 34 -44.70 -26.50 6.79
N THR A 35 -45.56 -27.51 6.69
CA THR A 35 -45.64 -28.58 7.70
C THR A 35 -45.34 -29.93 7.06
N ILE A 36 -44.93 -30.88 7.89
CA ILE A 36 -44.60 -32.24 7.47
C ILE A 36 -45.77 -32.93 6.74
N GLU A 37 -47.01 -32.61 7.12
CA GLU A 37 -48.21 -33.21 6.53
C GLU A 37 -48.54 -32.63 5.14
N HIS A 38 -48.30 -31.33 4.96
CA HIS A 38 -48.60 -30.59 3.73
C HIS A 38 -47.48 -30.72 2.69
N ASN A 39 -46.21 -30.72 3.11
CA ASN A 39 -45.08 -30.74 2.20
C ASN A 39 -44.73 -32.16 1.72
N ARG A 40 -45.64 -32.80 0.98
CA ARG A 40 -45.43 -34.13 0.40
C ARG A 40 -44.59 -34.15 -0.88
N ARG A 41 -44.36 -32.97 -1.48
CA ARG A 41 -43.60 -32.83 -2.72
C ARG A 41 -42.09 -33.03 -2.52
N ASN A 42 -41.57 -32.66 -1.36
CA ASN A 42 -40.16 -32.80 -1.04
C ASN A 42 -39.94 -34.10 -0.24
N PRO A 43 -39.33 -35.13 -0.83
CA PRO A 43 -39.13 -36.40 -0.16
C PRO A 43 -38.17 -36.32 1.04
N TRP A 44 -37.30 -35.31 1.10
CA TRP A 44 -36.29 -35.13 2.16
C TRP A 44 -36.74 -34.23 3.32
N PHE A 45 -37.98 -33.72 3.28
CA PHE A 45 -38.43 -32.74 4.26
C PHE A 45 -38.56 -33.34 5.67
N LYS A 46 -38.91 -34.63 5.78
CA LYS A 46 -38.97 -35.35 7.06
C LYS A 46 -37.58 -35.51 7.66
N GLU A 47 -36.59 -35.89 6.85
CA GLU A 47 -35.20 -36.06 7.24
C GLU A 47 -34.59 -34.73 7.68
N TYR A 48 -34.82 -33.65 6.92
CA TYR A 48 -34.42 -32.29 7.30
C TYR A 48 -34.97 -31.89 8.67
N TRP A 49 -36.25 -32.16 8.92
CA TRP A 49 -36.90 -31.83 10.19
C TRP A 49 -36.29 -32.60 11.37
N ARG A 50 -36.02 -33.90 11.18
CA ARG A 50 -35.37 -34.77 12.17
C ARG A 50 -33.99 -34.25 12.54
N ASP A 51 -33.16 -33.94 11.54
CA ASP A 51 -31.77 -33.52 11.74
C ASP A 51 -31.68 -32.11 12.35
N THR A 52 -32.50 -31.17 11.86
CA THR A 52 -32.47 -29.77 12.29
C THR A 52 -32.97 -29.59 13.72
N TYR A 53 -34.02 -30.30 14.11
CA TYR A 53 -34.66 -30.14 15.43
C TYR A 53 -34.32 -31.26 16.42
N GLY A 54 -33.50 -32.24 16.03
CA GLY A 54 -33.09 -33.34 16.90
C GLY A 54 -34.26 -34.13 17.48
N CYS A 55 -35.31 -34.33 16.68
CA CYS A 55 -36.58 -34.92 17.10
C CYS A 55 -36.92 -36.16 16.26
N ARG A 56 -37.86 -36.98 16.73
CA ARG A 56 -38.22 -38.26 16.09
C ARG A 56 -39.69 -38.32 15.65
N PHE A 57 -40.01 -39.22 14.73
CA PHE A 57 -41.39 -39.48 14.30
C PHE A 57 -41.91 -40.78 14.91
N GLY A 58 -43.21 -40.87 15.19
CA GLY A 58 -43.82 -42.08 15.77
C GLY A 58 -43.84 -43.29 14.82
N ASP A 59 -43.39 -43.10 13.59
CA ASP A 59 -43.56 -44.03 12.47
C ASP A 59 -42.43 -45.07 12.39
N ASP A 60 -41.33 -44.91 13.14
CA ASP A 60 -40.15 -45.80 13.08
C ASP A 60 -39.97 -46.61 14.39
N PRO A 61 -40.12 -47.95 14.35
CA PRO A 61 -40.00 -48.82 15.52
C PRO A 61 -38.56 -49.01 16.04
N PHE A 62 -37.53 -48.54 15.32
CA PHE A 62 -36.13 -48.66 15.73
C PHE A 62 -35.53 -47.37 16.33
N GLU A 63 -36.30 -46.28 16.42
CA GLU A 63 -35.81 -45.02 16.96
C GLU A 63 -35.74 -45.01 18.50
N ASN A 64 -34.68 -44.40 19.04
CA ASN A 64 -34.41 -44.36 20.47
C ASN A 64 -35.49 -43.54 21.21
N LEU A 65 -36.21 -44.15 22.16
CA LEU A 65 -37.34 -43.53 22.88
C LEU A 65 -36.96 -42.31 23.73
N THR A 66 -35.67 -42.09 23.96
CA THR A 66 -35.13 -40.91 24.66
C THR A 66 -35.19 -39.62 23.84
N VAL A 67 -35.38 -39.72 22.52
CA VAL A 67 -35.49 -38.56 21.61
C VAL A 67 -36.94 -38.06 21.61
N PRO A 68 -37.18 -36.74 21.76
CA PRO A 68 -38.53 -36.18 21.80
C PRO A 68 -39.26 -36.30 20.46
N LEU A 69 -40.58 -36.39 20.50
CA LEU A 69 -41.44 -36.35 19.31
C LEU A 69 -41.35 -34.98 18.65
N CYS A 70 -41.25 -34.95 17.31
CA CYS A 70 -41.25 -33.71 16.55
C CYS A 70 -42.57 -32.94 16.73
N SER A 71 -42.46 -31.62 16.96
CA SER A 71 -43.60 -30.71 16.85
C SER A 71 -44.07 -30.63 15.39
N GLN A 72 -45.37 -30.47 15.17
CA GLN A 72 -45.94 -30.26 13.84
C GLN A 72 -45.90 -28.79 13.40
N GLN A 73 -45.61 -27.86 14.31
CA GLN A 73 -45.52 -26.42 14.01
C GLN A 73 -44.11 -26.05 13.58
N PHE A 74 -44.00 -25.19 12.57
CA PHE A 74 -42.73 -24.63 12.13
C PHE A 74 -42.12 -23.75 13.22
N PRO A 75 -40.83 -23.91 13.54
CA PRO A 75 -40.19 -23.04 14.49
C PRO A 75 -40.07 -21.63 13.90
N THR A 76 -40.65 -20.66 14.59
CA THR A 76 -40.52 -19.23 14.29
C THR A 76 -39.06 -18.78 14.28
N VAL A 77 -38.79 -17.59 13.73
CA VAL A 77 -37.47 -16.91 13.79
C VAL A 77 -36.88 -16.94 15.22
N THR A 78 -37.71 -16.84 16.26
CA THR A 78 -37.32 -16.92 17.67
C THR A 78 -36.78 -18.29 18.11
N MET A 79 -37.01 -19.35 17.34
CA MET A 79 -36.51 -20.70 17.55
C MET A 79 -35.26 -21.03 16.72
N GLY A 80 -34.66 -20.04 16.05
CA GLY A 80 -33.36 -20.18 15.38
C GLY A 80 -33.41 -20.37 13.86
N TYR A 81 -34.55 -20.12 13.21
CA TYR A 81 -34.60 -20.05 11.75
C TYR A 81 -33.74 -18.88 11.24
N LYS A 82 -32.86 -19.17 10.28
CA LYS A 82 -32.07 -18.19 9.55
C LYS A 82 -32.04 -18.60 8.08
N GLN A 83 -32.45 -17.71 7.19
CA GLN A 83 -32.40 -17.95 5.75
C GLN A 83 -30.93 -18.14 5.31
N GLU A 84 -30.68 -19.09 4.40
CA GLU A 84 -29.34 -19.24 3.81
C GLU A 84 -29.06 -18.06 2.88
N SER A 85 -27.84 -17.52 2.92
CA SER A 85 -27.54 -16.22 2.29
C SER A 85 -27.66 -16.21 0.77
N LYS A 86 -27.69 -17.35 0.08
CA LYS A 86 -27.74 -17.49 -1.39
C LYS A 86 -29.11 -17.89 -1.91
N VAL A 87 -30.14 -17.94 -1.05
CA VAL A 87 -31.52 -18.22 -1.49
C VAL A 87 -31.97 -17.25 -2.59
N GLN A 88 -31.64 -15.96 -2.46
CA GLN A 88 -31.92 -14.95 -3.49
C GLN A 88 -31.41 -15.39 -4.86
N PHE A 89 -30.13 -15.78 -4.98
CA PHE A 89 -29.55 -16.21 -6.26
C PHE A 89 -30.24 -17.43 -6.88
N VAL A 90 -30.73 -18.35 -6.06
CA VAL A 90 -31.48 -19.51 -6.55
C VAL A 90 -32.82 -19.05 -7.14
N VAL A 91 -33.51 -18.13 -6.47
CA VAL A 91 -34.75 -17.52 -6.98
C VAL A 91 -34.46 -16.77 -8.28
N ASP A 92 -33.44 -15.93 -8.31
CA ASP A 92 -33.05 -15.13 -9.47
C ASP A 92 -32.69 -16.01 -10.68
N ALA A 93 -32.02 -17.13 -10.46
CA ALA A 93 -31.70 -18.09 -11.51
C ALA A 93 -32.99 -18.68 -12.13
N VAL A 94 -33.95 -19.09 -11.30
CA VAL A 94 -35.25 -19.60 -11.80
C VAL A 94 -36.01 -18.53 -12.56
N TYR A 95 -36.06 -17.29 -12.04
CA TYR A 95 -36.69 -16.17 -12.72
C TYR A 95 -35.97 -15.79 -14.02
N SER A 96 -34.64 -15.90 -14.09
CA SER A 96 -33.88 -15.66 -15.31
C SER A 96 -34.29 -16.62 -16.43
N PHE A 97 -34.45 -17.91 -16.12
CA PHE A 97 -34.99 -18.87 -17.08
C PHE A 97 -36.45 -18.58 -17.43
N ALA A 98 -37.28 -18.20 -16.46
CA ALA A 98 -38.67 -17.84 -16.70
C ALA A 98 -38.81 -16.63 -17.64
N HIS A 99 -38.03 -15.57 -17.42
CA HIS A 99 -37.96 -14.39 -18.28
C HIS A 99 -37.44 -14.74 -19.67
N ALA A 100 -36.39 -15.57 -19.77
CA ALA A 100 -35.85 -16.01 -21.05
C ALA A 100 -36.87 -16.83 -21.86
N LEU A 101 -37.57 -17.77 -21.20
CA LEU A 101 -38.64 -18.56 -21.82
C LEU A 101 -39.83 -17.70 -22.21
N HIS A 102 -40.20 -16.72 -21.40
CA HIS A 102 -41.27 -15.77 -21.72
C HIS A 102 -40.91 -14.92 -22.94
N ASN A 103 -39.67 -14.41 -23.01
CA ASN A 103 -39.18 -13.65 -24.16
C ASN A 103 -39.14 -14.50 -25.43
N ALA A 104 -38.68 -15.75 -25.35
CA ALA A 104 -38.71 -16.70 -26.46
C ALA A 104 -40.15 -17.03 -26.89
N TRP A 105 -41.07 -17.18 -25.95
CA TRP A 105 -42.48 -17.41 -26.25
C TRP A 105 -43.13 -16.21 -26.94
N LEU A 106 -42.86 -14.98 -26.47
CA LEU A 106 -43.37 -13.75 -27.10
C LEU A 106 -42.87 -13.60 -28.54
N ASP A 107 -41.58 -13.87 -28.76
CA ASP A 107 -40.94 -13.73 -30.08
C ASP A 107 -41.39 -14.81 -31.08
N LEU A 108 -41.56 -16.05 -30.61
CA LEU A 108 -41.86 -17.18 -31.51
C LEU A 108 -43.36 -17.46 -31.67
N CYS A 109 -44.17 -17.29 -30.63
CA CYS A 109 -45.53 -17.82 -30.58
C CYS A 109 -46.64 -16.78 -30.90
N GLU A 110 -46.31 -15.52 -31.19
CA GLU A 110 -47.19 -14.51 -31.82
C GLU A 110 -48.67 -14.50 -31.32
N SER A 111 -48.90 -14.60 -30.00
CA SER A 111 -50.21 -14.60 -29.31
C SER A 111 -50.93 -15.95 -29.14
N TYR A 112 -50.27 -17.09 -29.33
CA TYR A 112 -50.83 -18.40 -28.99
C TYR A 112 -50.91 -18.59 -27.46
N GLU A 113 -52.10 -18.78 -26.89
CA GLU A 113 -52.24 -19.12 -25.46
C GLU A 113 -51.58 -20.47 -25.16
N GLY A 114 -50.40 -20.43 -24.52
CA GLY A 114 -49.66 -21.61 -24.09
C GLY A 114 -48.52 -22.03 -25.02
N TYR A 115 -48.11 -23.29 -24.91
CA TYR A 115 -46.92 -23.83 -25.56
C TYR A 115 -47.11 -24.02 -27.07
N CYS A 116 -46.17 -23.50 -27.89
CA CYS A 116 -46.22 -23.60 -29.35
C CYS A 116 -45.10 -24.48 -29.94
N THR A 117 -45.28 -24.97 -31.16
CA THR A 117 -44.32 -25.86 -31.84
C THR A 117 -42.97 -25.21 -32.11
N LYS A 118 -42.93 -23.91 -32.45
CA LYS A 118 -41.67 -23.18 -32.65
C LYS A 118 -40.79 -23.17 -31.39
N LEU A 119 -41.40 -23.08 -30.20
CA LEU A 119 -40.67 -23.15 -28.94
C LEU A 119 -40.13 -24.56 -28.65
N LYS A 120 -40.79 -25.61 -29.17
CA LYS A 120 -40.31 -26.99 -29.10
C LYS A 120 -39.06 -27.23 -29.96
N GLU A 121 -38.99 -26.54 -31.08
CA GLU A 121 -37.90 -26.66 -32.06
C GLU A 121 -36.71 -25.75 -31.72
N LEU A 122 -36.84 -24.87 -30.72
CA LEU A 122 -35.78 -23.98 -30.28
C LEU A 122 -34.60 -24.78 -29.71
N ASP A 123 -33.43 -24.61 -30.30
CA ASP A 123 -32.20 -25.23 -29.81
C ASP A 123 -31.63 -24.48 -28.60
N GLY A 124 -30.86 -25.19 -27.77
CA GLY A 124 -30.31 -24.65 -26.54
C GLY A 124 -29.27 -23.54 -26.74
N GLU A 125 -28.55 -23.53 -27.86
CA GLU A 125 -27.54 -22.51 -28.14
C GLU A 125 -28.22 -21.18 -28.48
N THR A 126 -29.24 -21.22 -29.34
CA THR A 126 -30.07 -20.07 -29.66
C THR A 126 -30.79 -19.57 -28.41
N PHE A 127 -31.38 -20.48 -27.61
CA PHE A 127 -32.01 -20.12 -26.35
C PHE A 127 -31.06 -19.35 -25.42
N TYR A 128 -29.87 -19.89 -25.21
CA TYR A 128 -28.86 -19.31 -24.33
C TYR A 128 -28.39 -17.93 -24.84
N LYS A 129 -27.96 -17.85 -26.11
CA LYS A 129 -27.33 -16.62 -26.65
C LYS A 129 -28.32 -15.49 -26.91
N HIS A 130 -29.52 -15.81 -27.40
CA HIS A 130 -30.48 -14.78 -27.83
C HIS A 130 -31.46 -14.39 -26.72
N TYR A 131 -31.80 -15.30 -25.82
CA TYR A 131 -32.80 -15.04 -24.79
C TYR A 131 -32.20 -14.99 -23.40
N LEU A 132 -31.48 -16.04 -22.96
CA LEU A 132 -30.99 -16.11 -21.58
C LEU A 132 -29.95 -15.03 -21.26
N LEU A 133 -28.94 -14.83 -22.12
CA LEU A 133 -27.92 -13.79 -21.92
C LEU A 133 -28.48 -12.36 -21.95
N ASN A 134 -29.62 -12.16 -22.60
CA ASN A 134 -30.22 -10.83 -22.82
C ASN A 134 -31.36 -10.52 -21.84
N VAL A 135 -31.58 -11.35 -20.81
CA VAL A 135 -32.57 -11.03 -19.77
C VAL A 135 -32.10 -9.87 -18.91
N SER A 136 -33.04 -8.98 -18.59
CA SER A 136 -32.86 -7.87 -17.68
C SER A 136 -34.15 -7.67 -16.91
N PHE A 137 -34.12 -7.82 -15.59
CA PHE A 137 -35.30 -7.65 -14.73
C PHE A 137 -34.89 -7.22 -13.32
N ILE A 138 -35.86 -6.74 -12.54
CA ILE A 138 -35.68 -6.47 -11.11
C ILE A 138 -36.20 -7.68 -10.35
N ASP A 139 -35.37 -8.27 -9.49
CA ASP A 139 -35.74 -9.41 -8.66
C ASP A 139 -36.69 -9.04 -7.50
N LEU A 140 -37.06 -10.04 -6.70
CA LEU A 140 -37.91 -9.84 -5.51
C LEU A 140 -37.24 -9.01 -4.42
N ALA A 141 -35.91 -8.90 -4.44
CA ALA A 141 -35.11 -8.09 -3.53
C ALA A 141 -34.87 -6.66 -4.03
N GLY A 142 -35.51 -6.23 -5.13
CA GLY A 142 -35.34 -4.88 -5.68
C GLY A 142 -34.01 -4.65 -6.40
N THR A 143 -33.34 -5.72 -6.77
CA THR A 143 -32.02 -5.76 -7.37
C THR A 143 -32.12 -6.04 -8.87
N GLU A 144 -31.35 -5.34 -9.68
CA GLU A 144 -31.29 -5.59 -11.11
C GLU A 144 -30.44 -6.83 -11.44
N ILE A 145 -31.02 -7.77 -12.18
CA ILE A 145 -30.37 -8.96 -12.70
C ILE A 145 -30.16 -8.80 -14.20
N ARG A 146 -28.89 -8.97 -14.61
CA ARG A 146 -28.45 -8.99 -15.99
C ARG A 146 -27.15 -9.80 -16.09
N PHE A 147 -26.81 -10.24 -17.29
CA PHE A 147 -25.59 -11.00 -17.54
C PHE A 147 -24.63 -10.23 -18.45
N ASP A 148 -23.33 -10.48 -18.27
CA ASP A 148 -22.32 -10.03 -19.21
C ASP A 148 -22.26 -10.95 -20.45
N LYS A 149 -21.34 -10.64 -21.38
CA LYS A 149 -21.12 -11.42 -22.60
C LYS A 149 -20.70 -12.88 -22.36
N ASN A 150 -20.20 -13.22 -21.17
CA ASN A 150 -19.78 -14.56 -20.78
C ASN A 150 -20.87 -15.29 -20.00
N GLY A 151 -21.96 -14.61 -19.63
CA GLY A 151 -23.03 -15.16 -18.79
C GLY A 151 -22.83 -14.94 -17.29
N ASP A 152 -21.87 -14.11 -16.89
CA ASP A 152 -21.64 -13.77 -15.49
C ASP A 152 -22.60 -12.67 -15.03
N GLY A 153 -23.17 -12.83 -13.83
CA GLY A 153 -24.03 -11.83 -13.22
C GLY A 153 -23.24 -10.64 -12.66
N LEU A 154 -23.96 -9.56 -12.29
CA LEU A 154 -23.35 -8.40 -11.65
C LEU A 154 -22.68 -8.77 -10.32
N GLY A 155 -21.36 -8.61 -10.25
CA GLY A 155 -20.56 -8.84 -9.05
C GLY A 155 -20.82 -7.75 -8.01
N ARG A 156 -21.51 -8.09 -6.92
CA ARG A 156 -21.68 -7.22 -5.76
C ARG A 156 -21.32 -7.99 -4.51
N TYR A 157 -20.57 -7.35 -3.62
CA TYR A 157 -20.10 -7.99 -2.40
C TYR A 157 -20.32 -7.09 -1.18
N ASN A 158 -20.70 -7.72 -0.08
CA ASN A 158 -20.64 -7.13 1.24
C ASN A 158 -19.30 -7.50 1.87
N ILE A 159 -18.68 -6.52 2.53
CA ILE A 159 -17.42 -6.72 3.26
C ILE A 159 -17.75 -6.74 4.74
N TYR A 160 -17.29 -7.78 5.42
CA TYR A 160 -17.52 -7.97 6.84
C TYR A 160 -16.20 -7.96 7.61
N ASN A 161 -16.25 -7.46 8.83
CA ASN A 161 -15.18 -7.57 9.81
C ASN A 161 -15.69 -8.40 10.99
N PHE A 162 -14.90 -9.38 11.40
CA PHE A 162 -15.23 -10.23 12.55
C PHE A 162 -14.77 -9.55 13.83
N GLN A 163 -15.71 -9.15 14.67
CA GLN A 163 -15.43 -8.30 15.82
C GLN A 163 -16.22 -8.72 17.06
N LEU A 164 -15.72 -8.34 18.23
CA LEU A 164 -16.44 -8.51 19.48
C LEU A 164 -17.64 -7.57 19.56
N ASN A 165 -18.81 -8.10 19.92
CA ASN A 165 -20.02 -7.31 20.13
C ASN A 165 -19.98 -6.61 21.50
N THR A 166 -19.46 -5.38 21.52
CA THR A 166 -19.36 -4.53 22.72
C THR A 166 -20.71 -3.99 23.19
N SER A 167 -21.74 -3.97 22.35
CA SER A 167 -23.09 -3.48 22.68
C SER A 167 -23.81 -4.35 23.73
N GLN A 168 -23.44 -5.63 23.87
CA GLN A 168 -24.06 -6.56 24.82
C GLN A 168 -23.24 -6.79 26.11
N GLN A 169 -22.06 -6.18 26.24
CA GLN A 169 -21.22 -6.31 27.43
C GLN A 169 -21.88 -5.79 28.71
N GLN A 170 -22.89 -4.93 28.59
CA GLN A 170 -23.57 -4.37 29.76
C GLN A 170 -24.51 -5.37 30.47
N TYR A 171 -24.85 -6.53 29.87
CA TYR A 171 -25.83 -7.47 30.44
C TYR A 171 -25.49 -8.97 30.37
N ARG A 172 -24.48 -9.41 29.59
CA ARG A 172 -24.10 -10.83 29.51
C ARG A 172 -22.60 -11.04 29.73
N SER A 173 -22.26 -12.02 30.57
CA SER A 173 -20.87 -12.41 30.90
C SER A 173 -20.12 -13.16 29.79
N THR A 174 -20.65 -13.20 28.56
CA THR A 174 -20.09 -13.97 27.44
C THR A 174 -19.66 -13.04 26.32
N ASN A 175 -18.37 -13.10 25.96
CA ASN A 175 -17.83 -12.44 24.78
C ASN A 175 -18.49 -13.02 23.52
N GLN A 176 -19.48 -12.33 22.96
CA GLN A 176 -20.15 -12.74 21.74
C GLN A 176 -19.51 -12.02 20.55
N TYR A 177 -18.96 -12.78 19.62
CA TYR A 177 -18.39 -12.25 18.38
C TYR A 177 -19.41 -12.30 17.26
N ASN A 178 -19.36 -11.34 16.34
CA ASN A 178 -20.21 -11.29 15.17
C ASN A 178 -19.50 -10.67 13.96
N TYR A 179 -19.95 -11.05 12.77
CA TYR A 179 -19.62 -10.35 11.53
C TYR A 179 -20.40 -9.04 11.48
N LYS A 180 -19.71 -7.90 11.44
CA LYS A 180 -20.29 -6.59 11.19
C LYS A 180 -19.98 -6.18 9.76
N LYS A 181 -21.00 -5.73 9.01
CA LYS A 181 -20.79 -5.18 7.66
C LYS A 181 -20.02 -3.86 7.79
N VAL A 182 -18.85 -3.80 7.16
CA VAL A 182 -17.91 -2.66 7.18
C VAL A 182 -17.65 -2.08 5.80
N GLY A 183 -18.38 -2.54 4.79
CA GLY A 183 -18.29 -1.99 3.45
C GLY A 183 -19.04 -2.78 2.40
N GLN A 184 -18.87 -2.35 1.16
CA GLN A 184 -19.43 -2.98 -0.02
C GLN A 184 -18.55 -2.74 -1.24
N TRP A 185 -18.63 -3.66 -2.19
CA TRP A 185 -17.97 -3.55 -3.48
C TRP A 185 -19.00 -3.76 -4.59
N SER A 186 -18.92 -2.91 -5.61
CA SER A 186 -19.74 -2.98 -6.83
C SER A 186 -18.96 -2.39 -8.00
N ASP A 187 -19.59 -2.32 -9.17
CA ASP A 187 -19.03 -1.65 -10.36
C ASP A 187 -18.66 -0.17 -10.12
N ALA A 188 -19.26 0.48 -9.12
CA ALA A 188 -18.92 1.85 -8.73
C ALA A 188 -17.58 1.96 -7.99
N GLY A 189 -17.07 0.84 -7.45
CA GLY A 189 -15.83 0.78 -6.69
C GLY A 189 -15.99 0.16 -5.31
N LEU A 190 -14.95 0.32 -4.50
CA LEU A 190 -14.85 -0.16 -3.12
C LEU A 190 -15.26 0.95 -2.15
N GLU A 191 -16.27 0.69 -1.34
CA GLU A 191 -16.68 1.55 -0.23
C GLU A 191 -16.40 0.82 1.09
N LEU A 192 -15.54 1.40 1.92
CA LEU A 192 -15.16 0.86 3.24
C LEU A 192 -15.40 1.90 4.33
N TYR A 193 -16.03 1.47 5.42
CA TYR A 193 -16.22 2.23 6.64
C TYR A 193 -15.02 1.99 7.56
N LEU A 194 -13.94 2.74 7.34
CA LEU A 194 -12.68 2.53 8.05
C LEU A 194 -12.82 2.77 9.57
N ASP A 195 -13.70 3.67 9.99
CA ASP A 195 -13.97 3.97 11.40
C ASP A 195 -14.67 2.84 12.15
N GLU A 196 -15.25 1.88 11.41
CA GLU A 196 -15.92 0.70 11.94
C GLU A 196 -15.04 -0.56 11.90
N LEU A 197 -13.82 -0.48 11.38
CA LEU A 197 -12.89 -1.60 11.35
C LEU A 197 -12.23 -1.80 12.72
N VAL A 198 -12.22 -3.06 13.16
CA VAL A 198 -11.48 -3.52 14.32
C VAL A 198 -10.42 -4.49 13.86
N PHE A 199 -9.22 -4.38 14.41
CA PHE A 199 -8.16 -5.37 14.28
C PHE A 199 -7.75 -5.81 15.69
N SER A 200 -7.44 -7.10 15.86
CA SER A 200 -6.89 -7.60 17.12
C SER A 200 -5.45 -7.10 17.27
N ILE A 201 -5.27 -6.04 18.06
CA ILE A 201 -3.96 -5.42 18.28
C ILE A 201 -3.40 -5.99 19.59
N GLN A 202 -2.27 -6.69 19.52
CA GLN A 202 -1.43 -6.88 20.69
C GLN A 202 -0.60 -5.61 20.91
N SER A 203 -0.56 -5.14 22.16
CA SER A 203 -0.13 -3.79 22.54
C SER A 203 1.33 -3.42 22.19
N ASP A 204 2.15 -4.38 21.75
CA ASP A 204 3.59 -4.21 21.53
C ASP A 204 4.04 -4.42 20.07
N ASP A 205 3.12 -4.50 19.10
CA ASP A 205 3.50 -4.69 17.70
C ASP A 205 3.78 -3.36 16.97
N ASP A 206 5.05 -3.15 16.58
CA ASP A 206 5.52 -2.03 15.73
C ASP A 206 5.04 -2.12 14.26
N ASN A 207 4.24 -3.13 13.91
CA ASN A 207 3.76 -3.39 12.55
C ASN A 207 2.38 -2.80 12.26
N PHE A 208 1.96 -1.77 13.00
CA PHE A 208 0.68 -1.09 12.78
C PHE A 208 0.89 0.34 12.28
N GLN A 209 0.01 0.76 11.37
CA GLN A 209 -0.04 2.13 10.86
C GLN A 209 -1.30 2.83 11.38
N ASP A 210 -1.13 4.03 11.90
CA ASP A 210 -2.22 4.90 12.34
C ASP A 210 -2.78 5.68 11.13
N ILE A 211 -4.06 5.47 10.84
CA ILE A 211 -4.79 6.18 9.80
C ILE A 211 -5.79 7.12 10.46
N GLN A 212 -5.72 8.42 10.10
CA GLN A 212 -6.71 9.41 10.51
C GLN A 212 -7.91 9.33 9.56
N VAL A 213 -9.10 9.13 10.12
CA VAL A 213 -10.35 9.02 9.38
C VAL A 213 -11.33 10.04 9.94
N ASP A 214 -11.91 10.84 9.06
CA ASP A 214 -12.97 11.76 9.42
C ASP A 214 -14.29 10.98 9.53
N SER A 215 -14.83 10.87 10.74
CA SER A 215 -16.07 10.15 11.00
C SER A 215 -17.29 11.04 10.73
N ILE A 216 -18.43 10.39 10.50
CA ILE A 216 -19.71 11.02 10.13
C ILE A 216 -20.18 12.05 11.18
N ASP A 217 -19.79 11.88 12.45
CA ASP A 217 -20.11 12.78 13.56
C ASP A 217 -19.24 14.07 13.59
N GLY A 218 -18.37 14.26 12.61
CA GLY A 218 -17.47 15.43 12.50
C GLY A 218 -16.23 15.37 13.40
N TYR A 219 -15.95 14.21 13.99
CA TYR A 219 -14.75 13.96 14.79
C TYR A 219 -13.73 13.11 14.01
N THR A 220 -12.45 13.47 14.09
CA THR A 220 -11.36 12.66 13.55
C THR A 220 -11.07 11.49 14.48
N ARG A 221 -11.14 10.26 13.95
CA ARG A 221 -10.78 9.02 14.64
C ARG A 221 -9.46 8.49 14.11
N ILE A 222 -8.68 7.87 14.97
CA ILE A 222 -7.45 7.18 14.58
C ILE A 222 -7.73 5.68 14.57
N VAL A 223 -7.58 5.07 13.41
CA VAL A 223 -7.74 3.63 13.19
C VAL A 223 -6.35 3.04 13.00
N ARG A 224 -5.97 2.04 13.82
CA ARG A 224 -4.72 1.32 13.61
C ARG A 224 -4.96 0.13 12.71
N VAL A 225 -4.19 0.03 11.63
CA VAL A 225 -4.28 -1.07 10.66
C VAL A 225 -2.98 -1.87 10.63
N PRO A 226 -3.05 -3.20 10.47
CA PRO A 226 -1.85 -4.02 10.36
C PRO A 226 -1.14 -3.77 9.01
N GLU A 227 0.15 -3.49 9.06
CA GLU A 227 1.00 -3.27 7.89
C GLU A 227 1.68 -4.59 7.50
N SER A 228 1.29 -5.15 6.35
CA SER A 228 1.86 -6.41 5.82
C SER A 228 2.92 -6.14 4.74
N ILE A 229 4.04 -5.53 5.14
CA ILE A 229 5.18 -5.26 4.23
C ILE A 229 6.40 -6.11 4.58
N CYS A 230 7.08 -6.62 3.55
CA CYS A 230 8.29 -7.45 3.74
C CYS A 230 9.51 -6.64 4.15
N SER A 231 9.66 -5.43 3.60
CA SER A 231 10.83 -4.58 3.82
C SER A 231 10.40 -3.13 3.93
N LYS A 232 10.85 -2.45 4.99
CA LYS A 232 10.55 -1.03 5.21
C LYS A 232 11.23 -0.18 4.12
N PRO A 233 10.71 1.02 3.82
CA PRO A 233 11.38 1.96 2.93
C PRO A 233 12.81 2.26 3.39
N CYS A 234 13.75 2.29 2.44
CA CYS A 234 15.16 2.55 2.74
C CYS A 234 15.39 4.00 3.18
N LYS A 235 16.40 4.20 4.04
CA LYS A 235 16.76 5.54 4.52
C LYS A 235 17.51 6.32 3.43
N VAL A 236 17.63 7.64 3.66
CA VAL A 236 18.42 8.52 2.80
C VAL A 236 19.86 8.00 2.66
N GLY A 237 20.36 7.92 1.42
CA GLY A 237 21.70 7.38 1.12
C GLY A 237 21.78 5.85 1.05
N GLN A 238 20.63 5.16 1.07
CA GLN A 238 20.53 3.72 0.87
C GLN A 238 19.75 3.41 -0.40
N ILE A 239 20.06 2.27 -1.01
CA ILE A 239 19.40 1.71 -2.19
C ILE A 239 18.75 0.35 -1.86
N LYS A 240 17.71 0.01 -2.61
CA LYS A 240 16.99 -1.26 -2.55
C LYS A 240 17.73 -2.30 -3.39
N ILE A 241 18.13 -3.40 -2.76
CA ILE A 241 18.64 -4.59 -3.44
C ILE A 241 17.59 -5.69 -3.31
N VAL A 242 16.90 -5.98 -4.42
CA VAL A 242 15.85 -7.01 -4.47
C VAL A 242 16.50 -8.39 -4.37
N GLN A 243 15.96 -9.25 -3.51
CA GLN A 243 16.47 -10.62 -3.36
C GLN A 243 16.07 -11.50 -4.55
N GLN A 244 16.91 -12.48 -4.90
CA GLN A 244 16.57 -13.44 -5.96
C GLN A 244 15.38 -14.30 -5.52
N GLY A 245 14.26 -14.18 -6.24
CA GLY A 245 13.04 -14.95 -6.00
C GLY A 245 11.86 -14.12 -5.51
N ASP A 246 12.10 -13.01 -4.80
CA ASP A 246 11.06 -12.16 -4.21
C ASP A 246 11.00 -10.79 -4.86
N ARG A 247 9.80 -10.35 -5.29
CA ARG A 247 9.60 -9.02 -5.91
C ARG A 247 9.36 -7.88 -4.92
N CYS A 248 8.84 -8.20 -3.73
CA CYS A 248 8.43 -7.22 -2.72
C CYS A 248 9.40 -7.12 -1.53
N CYS A 249 10.41 -7.98 -1.47
CA CYS A 249 11.40 -8.00 -0.40
C CYS A 249 12.73 -7.46 -0.91
N TRP A 250 13.29 -6.49 -0.19
CA TRP A 250 14.57 -5.88 -0.53
C TRP A 250 15.43 -5.64 0.71
N ILE A 251 16.74 -5.67 0.51
CA ILE A 251 17.69 -5.25 1.54
C ILE A 251 18.11 -3.81 1.22
N CYS A 252 18.10 -2.95 2.25
CA CYS A 252 18.63 -1.60 2.14
C CYS A 252 20.14 -1.61 2.31
N ALA A 253 20.87 -1.31 1.24
CA ALA A 253 22.33 -1.18 1.26
C ALA A 253 22.74 0.29 1.21
N ALA A 254 23.66 0.71 2.07
CA ALA A 254 24.18 2.07 2.06
C ALA A 254 25.14 2.29 0.88
N CYS A 255 24.99 3.42 0.18
CA CYS A 255 25.98 3.86 -0.79
C CYS A 255 27.29 4.22 -0.09
N LYS A 256 28.42 4.15 -0.81
CA LYS A 256 29.71 4.54 -0.24
C LYS A 256 29.78 6.04 0.08
N PRO A 257 30.76 6.50 0.89
CA PRO A 257 30.85 7.90 1.29
C PRO A 257 30.94 8.91 0.13
N TYR A 258 31.59 8.54 -0.97
CA TYR A 258 31.77 9.37 -2.17
C TYR A 258 30.69 9.17 -3.24
N GLU A 259 29.77 8.24 -3.03
CA GLU A 259 28.66 7.94 -3.95
C GLU A 259 27.39 8.69 -3.53
N PHE A 260 26.52 8.95 -4.50
CA PHE A 260 25.16 9.46 -4.32
C PHE A 260 24.15 8.45 -4.88
N VAL A 261 22.89 8.56 -4.46
CA VAL A 261 21.79 7.72 -4.92
C VAL A 261 21.30 8.29 -6.25
N TYR A 262 21.55 7.56 -7.35
CA TYR A 262 21.07 7.96 -8.67
C TYR A 262 19.62 7.51 -8.88
N ASN A 263 19.31 6.25 -8.55
CA ASN A 263 17.98 5.67 -8.56
C ASN A 263 17.76 4.83 -7.31
N GLU A 264 16.54 4.36 -7.07
CA GLU A 264 16.20 3.54 -5.91
C GLU A 264 17.05 2.27 -5.76
N SER A 265 17.67 1.77 -6.83
CA SER A 265 18.47 0.54 -6.84
C SER A 265 19.96 0.73 -7.16
N THR A 266 20.41 1.95 -7.47
CA THR A 266 21.78 2.18 -7.96
C THR A 266 22.42 3.42 -7.34
N CYS A 267 23.63 3.22 -6.82
CA CYS A 267 24.53 4.30 -6.39
C CYS A 267 25.49 4.65 -7.53
N GLU A 268 25.80 5.93 -7.70
CA GLU A 268 26.81 6.43 -8.63
C GLU A 268 27.88 7.26 -7.92
N ASP A 269 29.09 7.27 -8.47
CA ASP A 269 30.21 8.04 -7.96
C ASP A 269 30.08 9.52 -8.40
N CYS A 270 30.37 10.45 -7.48
CA CYS A 270 30.42 11.88 -7.78
C CYS A 270 31.56 12.28 -8.73
N GLY A 271 32.59 11.43 -8.85
CA GLY A 271 33.76 11.69 -9.67
C GLY A 271 34.79 12.60 -8.99
N GLU A 272 35.89 12.86 -9.69
CA GLU A 272 37.03 13.59 -9.14
C GLU A 272 36.71 15.06 -8.85
N GLY A 273 37.17 15.57 -7.71
CA GLY A 273 36.97 16.96 -7.31
C GLY A 273 35.55 17.29 -6.83
N ARG A 274 34.67 16.28 -6.71
CA ARG A 274 33.29 16.43 -6.23
C ARG A 274 33.01 15.58 -4.99
N TRP A 275 32.00 15.96 -4.23
CA TRP A 275 31.58 15.23 -3.04
C TRP A 275 30.05 15.23 -2.90
N PRO A 276 29.42 14.16 -2.40
CA PRO A 276 27.96 14.12 -2.27
C PRO A 276 27.47 15.01 -1.14
N TYR A 277 26.31 15.63 -1.33
CA TYR A 277 25.59 16.32 -0.27
C TYR A 277 25.14 15.35 0.84
N PRO A 278 24.82 15.84 2.06
CA PRO A 278 24.34 15.00 3.16
C PRO A 278 23.04 14.23 2.84
N ASN A 279 22.19 14.77 1.96
CA ASN A 279 20.99 14.10 1.47
C ASN A 279 21.29 13.00 0.43
N LYS A 280 22.55 12.83 0.01
CA LYS A 280 23.00 11.80 -0.93
C LYS A 280 22.25 11.80 -2.27
N GLN A 281 21.66 12.93 -2.68
CA GLN A 281 20.90 13.04 -3.95
C GLN A 281 21.72 13.66 -5.08
N SER A 282 22.74 14.44 -4.76
CA SER A 282 23.58 15.11 -5.75
C SER A 282 24.97 15.37 -5.19
N CYS A 283 25.84 15.92 -6.02
CA CYS A 283 27.23 16.22 -5.69
C CYS A 283 27.52 17.72 -5.81
N TYR A 284 28.46 18.21 -5.02
CA TYR A 284 29.01 19.57 -5.11
C TYR A 284 30.51 19.54 -5.39
N ASP A 285 31.02 20.59 -6.03
CA ASP A 285 32.44 20.74 -6.29
C ASP A 285 33.20 21.10 -5.00
N LEU A 286 34.31 20.41 -4.75
CA LEU A 286 35.18 20.68 -3.61
C LEU A 286 35.91 22.00 -3.80
N GLU A 287 35.83 22.88 -2.80
CA GLU A 287 36.55 24.15 -2.84
C GLU A 287 38.07 23.94 -2.75
N LEU A 288 38.79 24.47 -3.73
CA LEU A 288 40.24 24.47 -3.73
C LEU A 288 40.78 25.34 -2.59
N ARG A 289 41.51 24.72 -1.67
CA ARG A 289 42.23 25.42 -0.60
C ARG A 289 43.61 25.84 -1.12
N TYR A 290 43.82 27.14 -1.21
CA TYR A 290 45.12 27.75 -1.49
C TYR A 290 45.48 28.73 -0.35
N MET A 291 46.74 29.14 -0.30
CA MET A 291 47.21 30.10 0.70
C MET A 291 46.52 31.46 0.45
N LYS A 292 45.66 31.88 1.39
CA LYS A 292 45.00 33.18 1.33
C LYS A 292 45.94 34.24 1.91
N TRP A 293 46.00 35.42 1.29
CA TRP A 293 46.81 36.57 1.75
C TRP A 293 46.55 36.96 3.21
N ALA A 294 45.32 36.77 3.69
CA ALA A 294 44.91 37.05 5.07
C ALA A 294 45.27 35.94 6.08
N SER A 295 45.84 34.82 5.62
CA SER A 295 46.25 33.74 6.53
C SER A 295 47.52 34.13 7.27
N MET A 296 47.62 33.78 8.56
CA MET A 296 48.83 34.04 9.36
C MET A 296 50.08 33.43 8.71
N PHE A 297 49.94 32.27 8.06
CA PHE A 297 51.02 31.60 7.32
C PHE A 297 51.51 32.39 6.10
N ALA A 298 50.69 33.26 5.52
CA ALA A 298 51.06 34.15 4.43
C ALA A 298 51.63 35.49 4.95
N ILE A 299 51.03 36.03 6.02
CA ILE A 299 51.39 37.34 6.56
C ILE A 299 52.84 37.37 7.06
N VAL A 300 53.28 36.33 7.80
CA VAL A 300 54.64 36.27 8.34
C VAL A 300 55.73 36.38 7.25
N PRO A 301 55.75 35.54 6.19
CA PRO A 301 56.74 35.67 5.14
C PRO A 301 56.61 36.96 4.34
N ILE A 302 55.39 37.50 4.16
CA ILE A 302 55.19 38.81 3.52
C ILE A 302 55.90 39.93 4.30
N ILE A 303 55.73 39.98 5.62
CA ILE A 303 56.38 41.01 6.45
C ILE A 303 57.90 40.89 6.38
N ILE A 304 58.43 39.66 6.48
CA ILE A 304 59.88 39.42 6.39
C ILE A 304 60.41 39.84 5.00
N ALA A 305 59.70 39.50 3.93
CA ALA A 305 60.08 39.90 2.57
C ALA A 305 60.04 41.43 2.37
N LEU A 306 59.04 42.11 2.92
CA LEU A 306 58.95 43.58 2.88
C LEU A 306 60.11 44.24 3.63
N ILE A 307 60.43 43.76 4.84
CA ILE A 307 61.58 44.27 5.60
C ILE A 307 62.88 44.02 4.83
N GLY A 308 63.04 42.82 4.25
CA GLY A 308 64.19 42.47 3.41
C GLY A 308 64.34 43.36 2.19
N LEU A 309 63.24 43.69 1.49
CA LEU A 309 63.24 44.64 0.37
C LEU A 309 63.66 46.04 0.82
N ILE A 310 63.12 46.56 1.92
CA ILE A 310 63.48 47.89 2.43
C ILE A 310 64.97 47.96 2.78
N LEU A 311 65.50 46.95 3.47
CA LEU A 311 66.91 46.89 3.83
C LEU A 311 67.82 46.77 2.61
N THR A 312 67.45 45.96 1.62
CA THR A 312 68.23 45.83 0.38
C THR A 312 68.24 47.10 -0.45
N PHE A 313 67.11 47.81 -0.58
CA PHE A 313 67.07 49.13 -1.22
C PHE A 313 67.93 50.17 -0.49
N PHE A 314 67.94 50.15 0.84
CA PHE A 314 68.80 51.02 1.65
C PHE A 314 70.29 50.75 1.38
N VAL A 315 70.69 49.47 1.33
CA VAL A 315 72.07 49.08 0.98
C VAL A 315 72.41 49.52 -0.44
N ILE A 316 71.53 49.32 -1.43
CA ILE A 316 71.74 49.78 -2.81
C ILE A 316 71.93 51.30 -2.86
N MET A 317 71.11 52.09 -2.15
CA MET A 317 71.27 53.55 -2.10
C MET A 317 72.64 53.97 -1.57
N ILE A 318 73.12 53.32 -0.50
CA ILE A 318 74.46 53.57 0.04
C ILE A 318 75.53 53.19 -0.98
N PHE A 319 75.41 52.01 -1.61
CA PHE A 319 76.35 51.54 -2.62
C PHE A 319 76.43 52.46 -3.84
N VAL A 320 75.30 53.00 -4.30
CA VAL A 320 75.25 53.98 -5.40
C VAL A 320 75.88 55.30 -4.98
N LYS A 321 75.51 55.84 -3.80
CA LYS A 321 76.02 57.13 -3.31
C LYS A 321 77.52 57.12 -3.04
N TYR A 322 78.06 56.01 -2.55
CA TYR A 322 79.49 55.84 -2.25
C TYR A 322 80.22 54.96 -3.29
N SER A 323 79.67 54.84 -4.49
CA SER A 323 80.19 53.97 -5.56
C SER A 323 81.61 54.31 -6.03
N ASP A 324 82.09 55.52 -5.74
CA ASP A 324 83.44 55.98 -6.06
C ASP A 324 84.46 55.80 -4.95
N THR A 325 84.05 55.30 -3.78
CA THR A 325 84.98 54.98 -2.69
C THR A 325 85.89 53.81 -3.07
N PRO A 326 87.18 53.83 -2.65
CA PRO A 326 88.16 52.82 -3.05
C PRO A 326 87.79 51.41 -2.59
N ILE A 327 87.01 51.29 -1.51
CA ILE A 327 86.50 50.03 -0.97
C ILE A 327 85.51 49.37 -1.95
N VAL A 328 84.54 50.14 -2.47
CA VAL A 328 83.51 49.60 -3.41
C VAL A 328 84.11 49.29 -4.78
N LYS A 329 85.12 50.05 -5.22
CA LYS A 329 85.84 49.77 -6.47
C LYS A 329 86.70 48.50 -6.39
N ALA A 330 87.35 48.23 -5.24
CA ALA A 330 88.16 47.04 -5.03
C ALA A 330 87.33 45.74 -4.98
N SER A 331 86.10 45.78 -4.45
CA SER A 331 85.21 44.62 -4.35
C SER A 331 84.44 44.26 -5.63
N GLY A 332 84.60 45.01 -6.73
CA GLY A 332 83.88 44.75 -7.98
C GLY A 332 82.46 45.31 -7.97
N ARG A 333 82.29 46.48 -8.59
CA ARG A 333 81.03 47.24 -8.67
C ARG A 333 79.90 46.43 -9.33
N GLU A 334 80.16 45.88 -10.51
CA GLU A 334 79.16 45.16 -11.31
C GLU A 334 78.70 43.87 -10.61
N LEU A 335 79.62 43.12 -10.00
CA LEU A 335 79.31 41.87 -9.29
C LEU A 335 78.39 42.12 -8.09
N SER A 336 78.66 43.19 -7.33
CA SER A 336 77.87 43.54 -6.15
C SER A 336 76.45 43.98 -6.51
N PHE A 337 76.25 44.67 -7.64
CA PHE A 337 74.92 45.03 -8.14
C PHE A 337 74.13 43.81 -8.64
N ILE A 338 74.78 42.85 -9.31
CA ILE A 338 74.13 41.59 -9.73
C ILE A 338 73.66 40.80 -8.50
N LEU A 339 74.50 40.71 -7.45
CA LEU A 339 74.15 40.00 -6.23
C LEU A 339 72.96 40.65 -5.50
N LEU A 340 72.97 41.98 -5.35
CA LEU A 340 71.86 42.73 -4.74
C LEU A 340 70.56 42.61 -5.57
N GLY A 341 70.66 42.60 -6.90
CA GLY A 341 69.53 42.34 -7.80
C GLY A 341 68.94 40.94 -7.60
N GLY A 342 69.80 39.91 -7.44
CA GLY A 342 69.37 38.55 -7.13
C GLY A 342 68.63 38.46 -5.78
N ILE A 343 69.10 39.16 -4.75
CA ILE A 343 68.42 39.19 -3.44
C ILE A 343 67.05 39.87 -3.55
N ILE A 344 66.93 40.97 -4.29
CA ILE A 344 65.62 41.60 -4.55
C ILE A 344 64.67 40.62 -5.24
N PHE A 345 65.16 39.91 -6.26
CA PHE A 345 64.36 38.90 -6.96
C PHE A 345 63.87 37.78 -6.02
N CYS A 346 64.73 37.30 -5.11
CA CYS A 346 64.35 36.31 -4.10
C CYS A 346 63.22 36.82 -3.17
N TYR A 347 63.27 38.07 -2.73
CA TYR A 347 62.20 38.63 -1.90
C TYR A 347 60.91 38.84 -2.71
N ILE A 348 60.98 39.23 -3.98
CA ILE A 348 59.81 39.35 -4.86
C ILE A 348 59.16 37.98 -5.10
N ASN A 349 59.95 36.93 -5.30
CA ASN A 349 59.42 35.57 -5.54
C ASN A 349 58.53 35.07 -4.39
N THR A 350 58.78 35.53 -3.16
CA THR A 350 57.94 35.19 -2.00
C THR A 350 56.47 35.61 -2.22
N PHE A 351 56.22 36.73 -2.89
CA PHE A 351 54.85 37.18 -3.21
C PHE A 351 54.21 36.34 -4.31
N ILE A 352 55.00 35.88 -5.28
CA ILE A 352 54.52 35.07 -6.41
C ILE A 352 54.09 33.69 -5.91
N LEU A 353 54.86 33.08 -5.01
CA LEU A 353 54.55 31.78 -4.40
C LEU A 353 53.29 31.80 -3.52
N ILE A 354 52.94 32.95 -2.94
CA ILE A 354 51.74 33.12 -2.10
C ILE A 354 50.51 33.43 -2.94
N ALA A 355 50.69 33.93 -4.17
CA ALA A 355 49.58 34.27 -5.05
C ALA A 355 48.72 33.03 -5.39
N LYS A 356 47.45 33.29 -5.76
CA LYS A 356 46.55 32.21 -6.15
C LYS A 356 47.19 31.44 -7.32
N PRO A 357 47.32 30.09 -7.23
CA PRO A 357 47.94 29.32 -8.28
C PRO A 357 47.12 29.46 -9.56
N THR A 358 47.80 29.95 -10.59
CA THR A 358 47.37 30.02 -11.98
C THR A 358 48.50 29.44 -12.83
N LEU A 359 48.20 29.09 -14.08
CA LEU A 359 49.22 28.54 -14.99
C LEU A 359 50.45 29.46 -15.10
N ILE A 360 50.26 30.77 -15.00
CA ILE A 360 51.35 31.77 -15.05
C ILE A 360 52.14 31.80 -13.73
N THR A 361 51.46 31.91 -12.59
CA THR A 361 52.16 32.00 -11.29
C THR A 361 52.88 30.71 -10.91
N CYS A 362 52.47 29.56 -11.46
CA CYS A 362 53.18 28.29 -11.28
C CYS A 362 54.36 28.11 -12.25
N ALA A 363 54.40 28.88 -13.35
CA ALA A 363 55.48 28.83 -14.33
C ALA A 363 56.62 29.82 -14.04
N ILE A 364 56.29 30.93 -13.37
CA ILE A 364 57.26 31.89 -12.79
C ILE A 364 57.85 31.29 -11.52
#